data_AF-A0AAV6YKR8-F1
#
_entry.id   AF-A0AAV6YKR8-F1
#
_cell.length_a   1.000
_cell.length_b   1.000
_cell.length_c   1.000
_cell.angle_alpha   90.00
_cell.angle_beta   90.00
_cell.angle_gamma   90.00
#
_symmetry.space_group_name_H-M   'P 1'
#
loop_
_entity.id
_entity.type
_entity.pdbx_description
1 polymer ?
#
loop_
_entity_poly.entity_id
_entity_poly.type
_entity_poly.pdbx_seq_one_letter_code
_entity_poly.pdbx_strand_id
1 'polypeptide(L)'
;DNNKPINVLTGIDYWLDNLICNVPELVMCFHVNGIVQKYEMIKTEDIPNLENSNFSTKVIKDIAQNILSFLKSNCTKEGHTYWLFKASGSDIVKLYDLTTLCEETEDKYQNPFTMPVAVLLYK
;
A
#
# COMPACT_ATOMS: atom_id res chain seq x y z
N ASP A 1 -1.01 -22.52 9.55
CA ASP A 1 -1.23 -22.83 10.98
C ASP A 1 -2.72 -22.66 11.25
N ASN A 2 -3.50 -23.74 11.37
CA ASN A 2 -4.97 -23.66 11.51
C ASN A 2 -5.43 -22.78 12.69
N ASN A 3 -4.53 -22.47 13.62
CA ASN A 3 -4.81 -21.66 14.79
C ASN A 3 -4.57 -20.16 14.61
N LYS A 4 -4.10 -19.70 13.44
CA LYS A 4 -3.97 -18.26 13.18
C LYS A 4 -5.07 -17.83 12.21
N PRO A 5 -6.20 -17.30 12.74
CA PRO A 5 -7.17 -16.65 11.89
C PRO A 5 -6.47 -15.49 11.16
N ILE A 6 -6.99 -15.17 9.97
CA ILE A 6 -6.44 -14.09 9.15
C ILE A 6 -6.60 -12.81 9.95
N ASN A 7 -5.50 -12.12 10.18
CA ASN A 7 -5.54 -10.84 10.85
C ASN A 7 -5.94 -9.74 9.86
N VAL A 8 -6.31 -8.59 10.39
CA VAL A 8 -6.73 -7.42 9.62
C VAL A 8 -5.74 -7.04 8.50
N LEU A 9 -4.43 -7.08 8.74
CA LEU A 9 -3.44 -6.70 7.73
C LEU A 9 -3.43 -7.68 6.56
N THR A 10 -3.40 -8.97 6.84
CA THR A 10 -3.46 -10.01 5.81
C THR A 10 -4.77 -9.95 5.02
N GLY A 11 -5.89 -9.62 5.67
CA GLY A 11 -7.16 -9.40 5.00
C GLY A 11 -7.15 -8.19 4.06
N ILE A 12 -6.56 -7.08 4.49
CA ILE A 12 -6.38 -5.89 3.66
C ILE A 12 -5.51 -6.23 2.45
N ASP A 13 -4.41 -6.97 2.62
CA ASP A 13 -3.52 -7.37 1.53
C ASP A 13 -4.27 -8.16 0.45
N TYR A 14 -4.96 -9.26 0.84
CA TYR A 14 -5.75 -10.06 -0.11
C TYR A 14 -6.85 -9.25 -0.80
N TRP A 15 -7.54 -8.40 -0.04
CA TRP A 15 -8.62 -7.59 -0.57
C TRP A 15 -8.12 -6.54 -1.56
N LEU A 16 -7.01 -5.87 -1.26
CA LEU A 16 -6.41 -4.87 -2.16
C LEU A 16 -5.85 -5.52 -3.42
N ASP A 17 -5.14 -6.64 -3.30
CA ASP A 17 -4.61 -7.38 -4.45
C ASP A 17 -5.75 -7.78 -5.39
N ASN A 18 -6.83 -8.34 -4.83
CA ASN A 18 -8.00 -8.71 -5.61
C ASN A 18 -8.68 -7.50 -6.26
N LEU A 19 -8.84 -6.39 -5.52
CA LEU A 19 -9.49 -5.18 -6.04
C LEU A 19 -8.68 -4.55 -7.18
N ILE A 20 -7.35 -4.45 -7.05
CA ILE A 20 -6.45 -3.90 -8.07
C ILE A 20 -6.42 -4.78 -9.32
N CYS A 21 -6.44 -6.11 -9.14
CA CYS A 21 -6.37 -7.07 -10.23
C CYS A 21 -7.73 -7.45 -10.82
N ASN A 22 -8.83 -6.85 -10.33
CA ASN A 22 -10.20 -7.19 -10.72
C ASN A 22 -10.53 -8.69 -10.56
N VAL A 23 -10.09 -9.29 -9.44
CA VAL A 23 -10.33 -10.69 -9.09
C VAL A 23 -11.61 -10.78 -8.23
N PRO A 24 -12.62 -11.56 -8.63
CA PRO A 24 -13.90 -11.62 -7.92
C PRO A 24 -13.88 -12.53 -6.68
N GLU A 25 -12.99 -13.52 -6.66
CA GLU A 25 -12.91 -14.53 -5.61
C GLU A 25 -11.51 -15.14 -5.52
N LEU A 26 -11.16 -15.65 -4.35
CA LEU A 26 -9.92 -16.39 -4.12
C LEU A 26 -10.21 -17.73 -3.45
N VAL A 27 -9.22 -18.61 -3.46
CA VAL A 27 -9.27 -19.88 -2.72
C VAL A 27 -8.19 -19.88 -1.66
N MET A 28 -8.59 -19.96 -0.39
CA MET A 28 -7.68 -20.08 0.74
C MET A 28 -7.37 -21.54 1.02
N CYS A 29 -6.08 -21.86 1.12
CA CYS A 29 -5.58 -23.18 1.49
C CYS A 29 -5.14 -23.18 2.95
N PHE A 30 -5.84 -23.92 3.80
CA PHE A 30 -5.50 -24.04 5.21
C PHE A 30 -4.57 -25.23 5.43
N HIS A 31 -3.47 -25.02 6.16
CA HIS A 31 -2.47 -26.07 6.41
C HIS A 31 -1.98 -26.07 7.87
N VAL A 32 -1.68 -27.27 8.36
CA VAL A 32 -1.04 -27.53 9.66
C VAL A 32 0.19 -28.37 9.41
N ASN A 33 1.36 -27.90 9.85
CA ASN A 33 2.64 -28.58 9.65
C ASN A 33 2.90 -28.97 8.18
N GLY A 34 2.53 -28.08 7.24
CA GLY A 34 2.67 -28.31 5.79
C GLY A 34 1.63 -29.25 5.18
N ILE A 35 0.75 -29.85 5.97
CA ILE A 35 -0.32 -30.74 5.49
C ILE A 35 -1.60 -29.92 5.27
N VAL A 36 -2.13 -29.97 4.05
CA VAL A 36 -3.39 -29.32 3.68
C VAL A 36 -4.54 -29.90 4.49
N GLN A 37 -5.35 -29.03 5.06
CA GLN A 37 -6.49 -29.36 5.92
C GLN A 37 -7.81 -29.14 5.18
N LYS A 38 -7.96 -27.97 4.53
CA LYS A 38 -9.14 -27.62 3.74
C LYS A 38 -8.82 -26.53 2.73
N TYR A 39 -9.72 -26.40 1.76
CA TYR A 39 -9.82 -25.26 0.86
C TYR A 39 -11.12 -24.52 1.10
N GLU A 40 -11.08 -23.20 1.00
CA GLU A 40 -12.25 -22.35 1.17
C GLU A 40 -12.27 -21.28 0.08
N MET A 41 -13.38 -21.22 -0.66
CA MET A 41 -13.58 -20.19 -1.67
C MET A 41 -14.22 -18.97 -1.00
N ILE A 42 -13.62 -17.79 -1.19
CA ILE A 42 -14.06 -16.56 -0.56
C ILE A 42 -14.16 -15.49 -1.64
N LYS A 43 -15.31 -14.84 -1.72
CA LYS A 43 -15.50 -13.71 -2.62
C LYS A 43 -14.76 -12.49 -2.09
N THR A 44 -14.25 -11.67 -3.01
CA THR A 44 -13.55 -10.42 -2.68
C THR A 44 -14.42 -9.48 -1.85
N GLU A 45 -15.73 -9.46 -2.08
CA GLU A 45 -16.69 -8.64 -1.31
C GLU A 45 -16.86 -9.07 0.15
N ASP A 46 -16.57 -10.34 0.47
CA ASP A 46 -16.74 -10.93 1.79
C ASP A 46 -15.50 -10.78 2.68
N ILE A 47 -14.30 -10.62 2.09
CA ILE A 47 -13.02 -10.52 2.81
C ILE A 47 -13.04 -9.49 3.97
N PRO A 48 -13.56 -8.26 3.79
CA PRO A 48 -13.59 -7.24 4.86
C PRO A 48 -14.46 -7.61 6.06
N ASN A 49 -15.29 -8.65 5.94
CA ASN A 49 -16.20 -9.11 6.99
C ASN A 49 -15.80 -10.45 7.61
N LEU A 50 -14.66 -11.02 7.20
CA LEU A 50 -14.15 -12.27 7.78
C LEU A 50 -13.80 -12.09 9.27
N GLU A 51 -14.01 -13.14 10.04
CA GLU A 51 -13.71 -13.17 11.47
C GLU A 51 -12.22 -12.88 11.70
N ASN A 52 -11.90 -11.97 12.64
CA ASN A 52 -10.55 -11.49 12.95
C ASN A 52 -9.86 -10.64 11.86
N SER A 53 -10.56 -10.37 10.76
CA SER A 53 -10.09 -9.58 9.62
C SER A 53 -11.04 -8.42 9.28
N ASN A 54 -11.83 -7.93 10.24
CA ASN A 54 -12.79 -6.87 9.97
C ASN A 54 -12.10 -5.51 9.73
N PHE A 55 -12.45 -4.84 8.63
CA PHE A 55 -11.97 -3.47 8.34
C PHE A 55 -12.97 -2.67 7.48
N SER A 56 -12.86 -1.35 7.54
CA SER A 56 -13.70 -0.45 6.74
C SER A 56 -13.12 -0.26 5.33
N THR A 57 -13.77 -0.87 4.33
CA THR A 57 -13.40 -0.68 2.92
C THR A 57 -13.46 0.78 2.48
N LYS A 58 -14.37 1.57 3.06
CA LYS A 58 -14.47 3.01 2.81
C LYS A 58 -13.21 3.74 3.25
N VAL A 59 -12.74 3.50 4.48
CA VAL A 59 -11.53 4.15 5.01
C VAL A 59 -10.32 3.81 4.13
N ILE A 60 -10.15 2.54 3.76
CA ILE A 60 -9.03 2.13 2.89
C ILE A 60 -9.11 2.79 1.50
N LYS A 61 -10.31 2.83 0.89
CA LYS A 61 -10.52 3.50 -0.41
C LYS A 61 -10.26 5.01 -0.32
N ASP A 62 -10.71 5.67 0.74
CA ASP A 62 -10.49 7.10 0.96
C ASP A 62 -8.99 7.40 1.08
N ILE A 63 -8.23 6.57 1.82
CA ILE A 63 -6.77 6.69 1.92
C ILE A 63 -6.11 6.49 0.55
N ALA A 64 -6.45 5.42 -0.17
CA ALA A 64 -5.90 5.14 -1.50
C ALA A 64 -6.18 6.28 -2.48
N GLN A 65 -7.40 6.82 -2.46
CA GLN A 65 -7.80 7.95 -3.29
C GLN A 65 -7.02 9.22 -2.93
N ASN A 66 -6.78 9.48 -1.65
CA ASN A 66 -5.99 10.62 -1.20
C ASN A 66 -4.52 10.51 -1.66
N ILE A 67 -3.91 9.33 -1.56
CA ILE A 67 -2.55 9.08 -2.07
C ILE A 67 -2.51 9.30 -3.58
N LEU A 68 -3.47 8.73 -4.32
CA LEU A 68 -3.51 8.84 -5.77
C LEU A 68 -3.68 10.29 -6.23
N SER A 69 -4.60 11.03 -5.60
CA SER A 69 -4.82 12.45 -5.89
C SER A 69 -3.57 13.28 -5.55
N PHE A 70 -2.90 12.98 -4.44
CA PHE A 70 -1.65 13.61 -4.06
C PHE A 70 -0.55 13.37 -5.10
N LEU A 71 -0.35 12.12 -5.54
CA LEU A 71 0.63 11.80 -6.58
C LEU A 71 0.30 12.51 -7.90
N LYS A 72 -0.95 12.46 -8.36
CA LYS A 72 -1.37 13.13 -9.60
C LYS A 72 -1.12 14.65 -9.59
N SER A 73 -1.26 15.28 -8.43
CA SER A 73 -1.10 16.73 -8.29
C SER A 73 0.36 17.18 -8.19
N ASN A 74 1.27 16.29 -7.77
CA ASN A 74 2.66 16.65 -7.45
C ASN A 74 3.70 15.99 -8.37
N CYS A 75 3.39 14.86 -9.01
CA CYS A 75 4.25 14.20 -10.00
C CYS A 75 3.95 14.72 -11.41
N THR A 76 4.11 16.02 -11.64
CA THR A 76 3.67 16.70 -12.87
C THR A 76 4.74 16.85 -13.94
N LYS A 77 6.01 16.54 -13.64
CA LYS A 77 7.12 16.67 -14.58
C LYS A 77 7.38 15.35 -15.28
N GLU A 78 7.36 15.37 -16.61
CA GLU A 78 7.64 14.20 -17.44
C GLU A 78 9.10 13.75 -17.30
N GLY A 79 9.34 12.44 -17.21
CA GLY A 79 10.69 11.86 -17.08
C GLY A 79 11.31 11.96 -15.68
N HIS A 80 10.65 12.62 -14.72
CA HIS A 80 11.17 12.73 -13.35
C HIS A 80 10.96 11.45 -12.54
N THR A 81 11.90 11.19 -11.63
CA THR A 81 11.82 10.07 -10.67
C THR A 81 11.41 10.60 -9.30
N TYR A 82 10.33 10.08 -8.73
CA TYR A 82 9.82 10.51 -7.43
C TYR A 82 9.88 9.39 -6.38
N TRP A 83 10.19 9.75 -5.14
CA TRP A 83 10.13 8.84 -4.00
C TRP A 83 9.09 9.30 -2.99
N LEU A 84 8.06 8.47 -2.79
CA LEU A 84 7.06 8.64 -1.75
C LEU A 84 7.52 7.91 -0.47
N PHE A 85 7.69 8.64 0.62
CA PHE A 85 8.25 8.13 1.86
C PHE A 85 7.37 8.45 3.07
N LYS A 86 7.13 7.46 3.93
CA LYS A 86 6.48 7.61 5.23
C LYS A 86 7.37 7.00 6.30
N ALA A 87 7.77 7.80 7.29
CA ALA A 87 8.57 7.29 8.40
C ALA A 87 7.70 6.43 9.36
N SER A 88 8.31 5.43 9.99
CA SER A 88 7.67 4.62 11.02
C SER A 88 7.12 5.52 12.14
N GLY A 89 5.84 5.32 12.50
CA GLY A 89 5.15 6.13 13.52
C GLY A 89 4.83 7.57 13.11
N SER A 90 5.10 7.99 11.87
CA SER A 90 4.77 9.33 11.39
C SER A 90 3.44 9.34 10.63
N ASP A 91 2.60 10.33 10.85
CA ASP A 91 1.38 10.59 10.07
C ASP A 91 1.64 11.42 8.80
N ILE A 92 2.93 11.65 8.51
CA ILE A 92 3.37 12.50 7.42
C ILE A 92 3.97 11.62 6.31
N VAL A 93 3.43 11.78 5.11
CA VAL A 93 4.03 11.25 3.88
C VAL A 93 4.72 12.39 3.15
N LYS A 94 5.96 12.15 2.74
CA LYS A 94 6.80 13.11 2.02
C LYS A 94 7.04 12.59 0.61
N LEU A 95 6.99 13.50 -0.36
CA LEU A 95 7.37 13.22 -1.73
C LEU A 95 8.70 13.92 -2.01
N TYR A 96 9.66 13.19 -2.58
CA TYR A 96 10.97 13.71 -2.99
C TYR A 96 11.12 13.57 -4.50
N ASP A 97 11.69 14.59 -5.15
CA ASP A 97 12.10 14.52 -6.56
C ASP A 97 13.59 14.11 -6.58
N LEU A 98 13.86 12.94 -7.14
CA LEU A 98 15.18 12.33 -7.18
C LEU A 98 15.91 12.57 -8.51
N THR A 99 15.33 13.36 -9.41
CA THR A 99 15.87 13.55 -10.77
C THR A 99 17.28 14.14 -10.76
N THR A 100 17.59 14.98 -9.79
CA THR A 100 18.93 15.57 -9.60
C THR A 100 20.01 14.56 -9.22
N LEU A 101 19.65 13.35 -8.74
CA LEU A 101 20.62 12.26 -8.52
C LEU A 101 21.09 11.63 -9.85
N CYS A 102 20.29 11.77 -10.91
CA CYS A 102 20.59 11.20 -12.21
C CYS A 102 21.39 12.16 -13.11
N GLU A 103 21.41 13.46 -12.78
CA GLU A 103 22.14 14.47 -13.53
C GLU A 103 23.56 14.62 -12.98
N GLU A 104 24.57 14.54 -13.85
CA GLU A 104 25.98 14.76 -13.48
C GLU A 104 26.29 16.25 -13.24
N THR A 105 25.44 16.97 -12.52
CA THR A 105 25.66 18.39 -12.20
C THR A 105 26.63 18.56 -11.05
N GLU A 106 27.36 19.68 -11.02
CA GLU A 106 28.43 20.00 -10.06
C GLU A 106 27.99 20.02 -8.58
N ASP A 107 26.67 20.06 -8.31
CA ASP A 107 26.05 20.00 -6.98
C ASP A 107 25.88 18.57 -6.42
N LYS A 108 26.81 17.64 -6.73
CA LYS A 108 26.80 16.23 -6.25
C LYS A 108 26.79 16.04 -4.72
N TYR A 109 26.87 17.12 -3.94
CA TYR A 109 26.97 17.10 -2.48
C TYR A 109 25.69 17.47 -1.73
N GLN A 110 24.63 17.91 -2.40
CA GLN A 110 23.36 18.15 -1.71
C GLN A 110 22.57 16.84 -1.57
N ASN A 111 22.31 16.46 -0.31
CA ASN A 111 21.49 15.29 -0.01
C ASN A 111 20.04 15.54 -0.49
N PRO A 112 19.54 14.82 -1.52
CA PRO A 112 18.22 15.04 -2.11
C PRO A 112 17.07 14.66 -1.17
N PHE A 113 17.36 14.00 -0.06
CA PHE A 113 16.39 13.60 0.96
C PHE A 113 16.13 14.68 2.01
N THR A 114 16.76 15.86 1.87
CA THR A 114 16.65 16.96 2.84
C THR A 114 15.38 17.80 2.64
N MET A 115 14.93 18.01 1.40
CA MET A 115 13.79 18.86 1.10
C MET A 115 12.71 18.11 0.28
N PRO A 116 11.57 17.76 0.88
CA PRO A 116 10.47 17.17 0.13
C PRO A 116 9.84 18.22 -0.80
N VAL A 117 9.46 17.80 -2.00
CA VAL A 117 8.73 18.64 -2.97
C VAL A 117 7.24 18.76 -2.62
N ALA A 118 6.70 17.82 -1.85
CA ALA A 118 5.33 17.88 -1.34
C ALA A 118 5.17 17.04 -0.06
N VAL A 119 4.14 17.36 0.73
CA VAL A 119 3.81 16.68 1.98
C VAL A 119 2.31 16.40 2.06
N LEU A 120 1.95 15.18 2.46
CA LEU A 120 0.59 14.75 2.76
C LEU A 120 0.51 14.38 4.25
N LEU A 121 -0.46 14.97 4.96
CA LEU A 121 -0.73 14.69 6.37
C LEU A 121 -2.01 13.85 6.48
N TYR A 122 -1.93 12.71 7.17
CA TYR A 122 -3.11 11.99 7.60
C TYR A 122 -3.58 12.54 8.95
N LYS A 123 -4.90 12.71 9.09
CA LYS A 123 -5.56 13.01 10.36
C LYS A 123 -6.42 11.82 10.78
#